data_AF-A0A6J8ANY0-F1
#
_entry.id   AF-A0A6J8ANY0-F1
#
_cell.length_a   1.000
_cell.length_b   1.000
_cell.length_c   1.000
_cell.angle_alpha   90.00
_cell.angle_beta   90.00
_cell.angle_gamma   90.00
#
_symmetry.space_group_name_H-M   'P 1'
#
loop_
_entity.id
_entity.type
_entity.pdbx_description
1 polymer ?
#
loop_
_entity_poly.entity_id
_entity_poly.type
_entity_poly.pdbx_seq_one_letter_code
_entity_poly.pdbx_strand_id
1 'polypeptide(L)'
;MQATNKRSKTDFTYKMKSESLEKVSHQPYLGVELYNNMKYNLHIDQTCKKASRVLGFLNRNLKHCPPSVKETAYTSLVRPKLEYCSTIWNPHTNNNINKLESVQKNAARFVLNKPHDYKKPDSTTEMVKHLNWKTLDQRRKTSDVILLYKVVHHLIAVPIQHHPTMAEIKSTRHSHAWKLQTIRTNVNVYKYSFFPRTQSYYGTNYHRL
;
A
#
# COMPACT_ATOMS: atom_id res chain seq x y z
N MET A 1 -9.17 15.91 10.08
CA MET A 1 -8.07 15.15 10.71
C MET A 1 -7.04 16.12 11.24
N GLN A 2 -6.54 15.91 12.46
CA GLN A 2 -5.48 16.75 13.05
C GLN A 2 -4.33 15.83 13.44
N ALA A 3 -3.21 15.92 12.72
CA ALA A 3 -1.97 15.25 13.10
C ALA A 3 -1.06 16.31 13.75
N THR A 4 -0.87 16.23 15.06
CA THR A 4 0.01 17.15 15.80
C THR A 4 0.91 16.37 16.73
N ASN A 5 2.20 16.74 16.75
CA ASN A 5 3.16 16.26 17.73
C ASN A 5 3.25 17.19 18.95
N LYS A 6 2.39 18.23 19.03
CA LYS A 6 2.31 19.08 20.22
C LYS A 6 1.86 18.23 21.41
N ARG A 7 2.63 18.29 22.51
CA ARG A 7 2.29 17.62 23.77
C ARG A 7 0.95 18.12 24.32
N SER A 8 0.65 19.40 24.11
CA SER A 8 -0.69 19.96 24.31
C SER A 8 -1.51 19.82 23.03
N LYS A 9 -2.60 19.05 23.12
CA LYS A 9 -3.57 18.96 22.02
C LYS A 9 -4.32 20.29 21.92
N THR A 10 -4.25 20.94 20.77
CA THR A 10 -5.07 22.11 20.46
C THR A 10 -6.51 21.66 20.26
N ASP A 11 -7.37 21.92 21.24
CA ASP A 11 -8.79 21.62 21.16
C ASP A 11 -9.50 22.73 20.38
N PHE A 12 -9.53 22.58 19.05
CA PHE A 12 -10.27 23.49 18.18
C PHE A 12 -11.52 22.78 17.64
N THR A 13 -12.66 23.45 17.74
CA THR A 13 -13.93 22.97 17.19
C THR A 13 -14.16 23.59 15.84
N TYR A 14 -14.03 22.79 14.79
CA TYR A 14 -14.28 23.23 13.42
C TYR A 14 -15.79 23.43 13.23
N LYS A 15 -16.18 24.54 12.60
CA LYS A 15 -17.57 24.79 12.21
C LYS A 15 -17.68 24.88 10.69
N MET A 16 -18.73 24.31 10.12
CA MET A 16 -19.09 24.47 8.71
C MET A 16 -20.49 25.06 8.65
N LYS A 17 -20.67 26.19 7.96
CA LYS A 17 -21.96 26.91 7.89
C LYS A 17 -22.62 27.12 9.27
N SER A 18 -21.81 27.47 10.27
CA SER A 18 -22.22 27.66 11.68
C SER A 18 -22.55 26.40 12.48
N GLU A 19 -22.50 25.21 11.88
CA GLU A 19 -22.65 23.93 12.59
C GLU A 19 -21.30 23.36 13.01
N SER A 20 -21.20 22.84 14.25
CA SER A 20 -19.98 22.22 14.76
C SER A 20 -19.78 20.84 14.14
N LEU A 21 -18.61 20.60 13.57
CA LEU A 21 -18.23 19.31 13.01
C LEU A 21 -17.88 18.33 14.13
N GLU A 22 -18.47 17.14 14.07
CA GLU A 22 -18.17 16.06 15.01
C GLU A 22 -16.73 15.54 14.83
N LYS A 23 -16.05 15.31 15.95
CA LYS A 23 -14.73 14.68 15.98
C LYS A 23 -14.88 13.16 16.03
N VAL A 24 -14.73 12.52 14.87
CA VAL A 24 -14.72 11.05 14.77
C VAL A 24 -13.32 10.46 14.86
N SER A 25 -13.23 9.22 15.36
CA SER A 25 -11.97 8.48 15.48
C SER A 25 -11.46 7.93 14.14
N HIS A 26 -12.41 7.59 13.26
CA HIS A 26 -12.18 7.11 11.90
C HIS A 26 -13.29 7.61 10.98
N GLN A 27 -12.96 7.78 9.70
CA GLN A 27 -13.94 8.16 8.68
C GLN A 27 -13.56 7.50 7.34
N PRO A 28 -14.50 6.83 6.66
CA PRO A 28 -14.27 6.35 5.31
C PRO A 28 -14.22 7.54 4.34
N TYR A 29 -13.20 7.56 3.49
CA TYR A 29 -13.03 8.56 2.44
C TYR A 29 -12.54 7.89 1.16
N LEU A 30 -13.34 7.97 0.09
CA LEU A 30 -13.04 7.38 -1.23
C LEU A 30 -12.60 5.91 -1.16
N GLY A 31 -13.18 5.13 -0.24
CA GLY A 31 -12.88 3.70 -0.07
C GLY A 31 -11.66 3.39 0.82
N VAL A 32 -11.05 4.40 1.45
CA VAL A 32 -9.99 4.24 2.46
C VAL A 32 -10.49 4.69 3.82
N GLU A 33 -10.29 3.86 4.85
CA GLU A 33 -10.58 4.22 6.24
C GLU A 33 -9.44 5.08 6.80
N LEU A 34 -9.74 6.34 7.12
CA LEU A 34 -8.77 7.30 7.64
C LEU A 34 -8.92 7.43 9.15
N TYR A 35 -7.84 7.22 9.90
CA TYR A 35 -7.82 7.27 11.36
C TYR A 35 -7.14 8.52 11.88
N ASN A 36 -7.57 9.01 13.04
CA ASN A 36 -6.94 10.14 13.72
C ASN A 36 -5.45 9.88 14.10
N ASN A 37 -5.07 8.61 14.25
CA ASN A 37 -3.73 8.17 14.63
C ASN A 37 -2.89 7.70 13.43
N MET A 38 -3.43 7.82 12.20
CA MET A 38 -2.79 7.39 10.96
C MET A 38 -2.34 5.91 10.94
N LYS A 39 -2.94 5.05 11.78
CA LYS A 39 -2.72 3.61 11.75
C LYS A 39 -3.75 2.95 10.84
N TYR A 40 -3.28 2.21 9.85
CA TYR A 40 -4.15 1.55 8.86
C TYR A 40 -4.48 0.09 9.19
N ASN A 41 -4.36 -0.34 10.45
CA ASN A 41 -4.57 -1.74 10.85
C ASN A 41 -5.98 -2.23 10.47
N LEU A 42 -7.01 -1.48 10.86
CA LEU A 42 -8.40 -1.85 10.59
C LEU A 42 -8.72 -1.74 9.09
N HIS A 43 -8.20 -0.72 8.39
CA HIS A 43 -8.30 -0.62 6.93
C HIS A 43 -7.74 -1.87 6.24
N ILE A 44 -6.56 -2.32 6.65
CA ILE A 44 -5.91 -3.52 6.09
C ILE A 44 -6.72 -4.78 6.41
N ASP A 45 -7.22 -4.92 7.64
CA ASP A 45 -8.06 -6.06 8.02
C ASP A 45 -9.34 -6.12 7.19
N GLN A 46 -10.02 -4.98 7.00
CA GLN A 46 -11.20 -4.88 6.15
C GLN A 46 -10.87 -5.17 4.68
N THR A 47 -9.74 -4.65 4.18
CA THR A 47 -9.27 -4.86 2.80
C THR A 47 -8.98 -6.34 2.54
N CYS A 48 -8.26 -7.01 3.45
CA CYS A 48 -8.01 -8.45 3.40
C CYS A 48 -9.33 -9.24 3.45
N LYS A 49 -10.26 -8.89 4.34
CA LYS A 49 -11.58 -9.54 4.42
C LYS A 49 -12.36 -9.43 3.10
N LYS A 50 -12.40 -8.24 2.50
CA LYS A 50 -13.07 -7.99 1.21
C LYS A 50 -12.43 -8.82 0.09
N ALA A 51 -11.10 -8.83 0.01
CA ALA A 51 -10.37 -9.61 -1.00
C ALA A 51 -10.55 -11.13 -0.81
N SER A 52 -10.45 -11.62 0.42
CA SER A 52 -10.66 -13.04 0.75
C SER A 52 -12.08 -13.51 0.46
N ARG A 53 -13.10 -12.66 0.67
CA ARG A 53 -14.48 -12.99 0.30
C ARG A 53 -14.63 -13.22 -1.20
N VAL A 54 -14.02 -12.36 -2.02
CA VAL A 54 -14.00 -12.54 -3.48
C VAL A 54 -13.23 -13.79 -3.86
N LEU A 55 -12.06 -14.04 -3.27
CA LEU A 55 -11.31 -15.27 -3.51
C LEU A 55 -12.13 -16.53 -3.15
N GLY A 56 -12.88 -16.50 -2.04
CA GLY A 56 -13.79 -17.57 -1.66
C GLY A 56 -14.92 -17.79 -2.67
N PHE A 57 -15.46 -16.71 -3.25
CA PHE A 57 -16.42 -16.80 -4.35
C PHE A 57 -15.79 -17.43 -5.60
N LEU A 58 -14.57 -17.03 -5.98
CA LEU A 58 -13.86 -17.64 -7.11
C LEU A 58 -13.56 -19.12 -6.88
N ASN A 59 -13.14 -19.50 -5.67
CA ASN A 59 -12.89 -20.89 -5.29
C ASN A 59 -14.11 -21.80 -5.52
N ARG A 60 -15.33 -21.30 -5.23
CA ARG A 60 -16.56 -22.09 -5.40
C ARG A 60 -16.96 -22.23 -6.87
N ASN A 61 -16.83 -21.16 -7.65
CA ASN A 61 -17.36 -21.11 -9.03
C ASN A 61 -16.35 -21.55 -10.08
N LEU A 62 -15.06 -21.35 -9.85
CA LEU A 62 -14.00 -21.62 -10.83
C LEU A 62 -13.14 -22.82 -10.44
N LYS A 63 -13.59 -23.68 -9.52
CA LYS A 63 -12.82 -24.82 -8.99
C LYS A 63 -12.25 -25.71 -10.11
N HIS A 64 -13.05 -25.99 -11.13
CA HIS A 64 -12.71 -26.89 -12.23
C HIS A 64 -12.07 -26.16 -13.44
N CYS A 65 -11.91 -24.85 -13.38
CA CYS A 65 -11.30 -24.09 -14.47
C CYS A 65 -9.77 -24.32 -14.56
N PRO A 66 -9.18 -24.14 -15.75
CA PRO A 66 -7.73 -24.16 -15.93
C PRO A 66 -7.01 -23.11 -15.05
N PRO A 67 -5.73 -23.34 -14.67
CA PRO A 67 -4.96 -22.40 -13.87
C PRO A 67 -4.88 -20.99 -14.47
N SER A 68 -4.77 -20.87 -15.80
CA SER A 68 -4.72 -19.58 -16.50
C SER A 68 -5.97 -18.72 -16.22
N VAL A 69 -7.16 -19.31 -16.32
CA VAL A 69 -8.44 -18.62 -16.05
C VAL A 69 -8.52 -18.19 -14.59
N LYS A 70 -8.04 -19.02 -13.66
CA LYS A 70 -8.02 -18.70 -12.23
C LYS A 70 -7.07 -17.56 -11.91
N GLU A 71 -5.91 -17.56 -12.55
CA GLU A 71 -4.93 -16.49 -12.43
C GLU A 71 -5.48 -15.17 -12.98
N THR A 72 -6.13 -15.19 -14.15
CA THR A 72 -6.84 -14.02 -14.69
C THR A 72 -7.92 -13.53 -13.71
N ALA A 73 -8.70 -14.43 -13.11
CA ALA A 73 -9.73 -14.06 -12.13
C ALA A 73 -9.14 -13.44 -10.86
N TYR A 74 -8.04 -14.00 -10.33
CA TYR A 74 -7.33 -13.43 -9.18
C TYR A 74 -6.81 -12.01 -9.50
N THR A 75 -6.12 -11.88 -10.63
CA THR A 75 -5.45 -10.63 -11.02
C THR A 75 -6.42 -9.50 -11.36
N SER A 76 -7.63 -9.82 -11.85
CA SER A 76 -8.67 -8.84 -12.21
C SER A 76 -9.63 -8.50 -11.07
N LEU A 77 -9.94 -9.44 -10.16
CA LEU A 77 -10.99 -9.24 -9.15
C LEU A 77 -10.50 -9.14 -7.71
N VAL A 78 -9.44 -9.88 -7.36
CA VAL A 78 -8.92 -9.94 -5.98
C VAL A 78 -7.79 -8.94 -5.79
N ARG A 79 -6.78 -8.98 -6.67
CA ARG A 79 -5.58 -8.16 -6.55
C ARG A 79 -5.85 -6.64 -6.52
N PRO A 80 -6.75 -6.07 -7.35
CA PRO A 80 -7.02 -4.63 -7.30
C PRO A 80 -7.56 -4.17 -5.94
N LYS A 81 -8.30 -5.02 -5.22
CA LYS A 81 -8.79 -4.69 -3.87
C LYS A 81 -7.65 -4.53 -2.86
N LEU A 82 -6.56 -5.30 -3.03
CA LEU A 82 -5.38 -5.25 -2.17
C LEU A 82 -4.41 -4.11 -2.55
N GLU A 83 -4.55 -3.53 -3.73
CA GLU A 83 -3.64 -2.50 -4.27
C GLU A 83 -4.29 -1.11 -4.32
N TYR A 84 -5.61 -1.03 -4.23
CA TYR A 84 -6.34 0.24 -4.31
C TYR A 84 -5.86 1.24 -3.25
N CYS A 85 -5.49 2.44 -3.72
CA CYS A 85 -4.96 3.53 -2.90
C CYS A 85 -3.78 3.13 -1.99
N SER A 86 -3.00 2.11 -2.36
CA SER A 86 -1.90 1.61 -1.51
C SER A 86 -0.88 2.68 -1.16
N THR A 87 -0.70 3.69 -2.02
CA THR A 87 0.21 4.81 -1.76
C THR A 87 -0.09 5.59 -0.48
N ILE A 88 -1.35 5.60 -0.05
CA ILE A 88 -1.79 6.25 1.18
C ILE A 88 -1.46 5.38 2.40
N TRP A 89 -1.79 4.10 2.35
CA TRP A 89 -1.85 3.23 3.53
C TRP A 89 -0.78 2.13 3.62
N ASN A 90 0.14 2.06 2.65
CA ASN A 90 1.18 1.01 2.55
C ASN A 90 1.81 0.67 3.91
N PRO A 91 1.61 -0.55 4.44
CA PRO A 91 2.05 -0.89 5.79
C PRO A 91 3.57 -1.02 5.88
N HIS A 92 4.11 -0.70 7.04
CA HIS A 92 5.53 -0.90 7.37
C HIS A 92 5.76 -2.03 8.38
N THR A 93 4.70 -2.52 9.05
CA THR A 93 4.80 -3.58 10.04
C THR A 93 4.71 -4.95 9.37
N ASN A 94 5.60 -5.87 9.76
CA ASN A 94 5.60 -7.24 9.23
C ASN A 94 4.25 -7.95 9.41
N ASN A 95 3.55 -7.69 10.51
CA ASN A 95 2.22 -8.26 10.74
C ASN A 95 1.22 -7.88 9.63
N ASN A 96 1.13 -6.59 9.31
CA ASN A 96 0.19 -6.11 8.29
C ASN A 96 0.62 -6.50 6.88
N ILE A 97 1.93 -6.50 6.60
CA ILE A 97 2.48 -7.01 5.34
C ILE A 97 2.09 -8.48 5.18
N ASN A 98 2.35 -9.31 6.18
CA ASN A 98 2.05 -10.74 6.15
C ASN A 98 0.54 -11.03 6.00
N LYS A 99 -0.34 -10.22 6.59
CA LYS A 99 -1.79 -10.33 6.37
C LYS A 99 -2.16 -10.18 4.89
N LEU A 100 -1.59 -9.19 4.20
CA LEU A 100 -1.82 -8.96 2.77
C LEU A 100 -1.22 -10.10 1.94
N GLU A 101 0.03 -10.49 2.21
CA GLU A 101 0.71 -11.59 1.50
C GLU A 101 -0.02 -12.93 1.70
N SER A 102 -0.67 -13.14 2.85
CA SER A 102 -1.49 -14.34 3.10
C SER A 102 -2.65 -14.48 2.10
N VAL A 103 -3.26 -13.37 1.70
CA VAL A 103 -4.32 -13.39 0.66
C VAL A 103 -3.75 -13.82 -0.69
N GLN A 104 -2.58 -13.32 -1.10
CA GLN A 104 -1.91 -13.74 -2.33
C GLN A 104 -1.50 -15.21 -2.28
N LYS A 105 -0.94 -15.67 -1.16
CA LYS A 105 -0.58 -17.08 -0.93
C LYS A 105 -1.79 -18.02 -1.04
N ASN A 106 -2.92 -17.61 -0.48
CA ASN A 106 -4.17 -18.37 -0.62
C ASN A 106 -4.69 -18.37 -2.06
N ALA A 107 -4.51 -17.27 -2.79
CA ALA A 107 -4.85 -17.22 -4.21
C ALA A 107 -3.95 -18.12 -5.06
N ALA A 108 -2.64 -18.18 -4.77
CA ALA A 108 -1.71 -19.08 -5.46
C ALA A 108 -2.11 -20.55 -5.28
N ARG A 109 -2.51 -20.92 -4.05
CA ARG A 109 -3.05 -22.25 -3.76
C ARG A 109 -4.29 -22.57 -4.59
N PHE A 110 -5.23 -21.62 -4.69
CA PHE A 110 -6.43 -21.74 -5.52
C PHE A 110 -6.09 -21.97 -7.00
N VAL A 111 -5.18 -21.17 -7.56
CA VAL A 111 -4.75 -21.29 -8.97
C VAL A 111 -4.15 -22.67 -9.25
N LEU A 112 -3.30 -23.17 -8.36
CA LEU A 112 -2.62 -24.46 -8.49
C LEU A 112 -3.47 -25.67 -8.07
N ASN A 113 -4.73 -25.48 -7.68
CA ASN A 113 -5.61 -26.55 -7.19
C ASN A 113 -5.01 -27.38 -6.05
N LYS A 114 -4.18 -26.77 -5.21
CA LYS A 114 -3.52 -27.48 -4.12
C LYS A 114 -4.47 -27.60 -2.92
N PRO A 115 -4.61 -28.80 -2.31
CA PRO A 115 -5.44 -28.97 -1.13
C PRO A 115 -4.89 -28.15 0.04
N HIS A 116 -5.77 -27.81 0.97
CA HIS A 116 -5.37 -27.19 2.23
C HIS A 116 -4.93 -28.30 3.19
N ASP A 117 -3.69 -28.77 3.04
CA ASP A 117 -3.12 -29.75 3.96
C ASP A 117 -2.43 -29.03 5.13
N TYR A 118 -3.00 -29.19 6.33
CA TYR A 118 -2.43 -28.65 7.56
C TYR A 118 -1.20 -29.42 8.03
N LYS A 119 -1.01 -30.67 7.59
CA LYS A 119 0.11 -31.55 7.99
C LYS A 119 1.33 -31.36 7.10
N LYS A 120 1.11 -31.02 5.83
CA LYS A 120 2.15 -30.59 4.89
C LYS A 120 1.80 -29.19 4.41
N PRO A 121 2.27 -28.14 5.09
CA PRO A 121 2.19 -26.81 4.52
C PRO A 121 3.11 -26.80 3.30
N ASP A 122 2.60 -27.21 2.13
CA ASP A 122 3.22 -26.91 0.85
C ASP A 122 3.60 -25.43 0.95
N SER A 123 4.88 -25.12 0.76
CA SER A 123 5.39 -23.78 0.98
C SER A 123 4.64 -22.85 0.03
N THR A 124 3.64 -22.15 0.55
CA THR A 124 2.84 -21.20 -0.22
C THR A 124 3.72 -20.11 -0.85
N THR A 125 4.89 -19.87 -0.25
CA THR A 125 5.94 -19.04 -0.82
C THR A 125 6.51 -19.66 -2.11
N GLU A 126 6.76 -20.96 -2.16
CA GLU A 126 7.18 -21.65 -3.39
C GLU A 126 6.07 -21.67 -4.44
N MET A 127 4.79 -21.77 -4.05
CA MET A 127 3.67 -21.65 -5.01
C MET A 127 3.65 -20.28 -5.70
N VAL A 128 3.83 -19.20 -4.93
CA VAL A 128 3.90 -17.83 -5.47
C VAL A 128 5.11 -17.68 -6.41
N LYS A 129 6.25 -18.28 -6.06
CA LYS A 129 7.44 -18.32 -6.93
C LYS A 129 7.20 -19.12 -8.20
N HIS A 130 6.56 -20.29 -8.11
CA HIS A 130 6.23 -21.14 -9.25
C HIS A 130 5.31 -20.41 -10.26
N LEU A 131 4.36 -19.62 -9.77
CA LEU A 131 3.52 -18.76 -10.60
C LEU A 131 4.23 -17.48 -11.08
N ASN A 132 5.50 -17.28 -10.70
CA ASN A 132 6.29 -16.09 -11.01
C ASN A 132 5.60 -14.77 -10.60
N TRP A 133 4.85 -14.79 -9.49
CA TRP A 133 4.15 -13.60 -9.02
C TRP A 133 5.07 -12.72 -8.16
N LYS A 134 5.14 -11.43 -8.49
CA LYS A 134 5.71 -10.41 -7.59
C LYS A 134 4.93 -10.36 -6.29
N THR A 135 5.61 -10.10 -5.17
CA THR A 135 4.93 -9.92 -3.87
C THR A 135 4.07 -8.65 -3.90
N LEU A 136 3.01 -8.60 -3.07
CA LEU A 136 2.21 -7.39 -2.99
C LEU A 136 3.03 -6.21 -2.46
N ASP A 137 4.00 -6.45 -1.57
CA ASP A 137 4.93 -5.42 -1.10
C ASP A 137 5.71 -4.77 -2.26
N GLN A 138 6.31 -5.57 -3.14
CA GLN A 138 7.02 -5.07 -4.32
C GLN A 138 6.10 -4.26 -5.23
N ARG A 139 4.86 -4.74 -5.42
CA ARG A 139 3.87 -4.06 -6.26
C ARG A 139 3.44 -2.72 -5.66
N ARG A 140 3.20 -2.66 -4.34
CA ARG A 140 2.90 -1.39 -3.64
C ARG A 140 4.06 -0.40 -3.71
N LYS A 141 5.31 -0.87 -3.52
CA LYS A 141 6.51 -0.03 -3.72
C LYS A 141 6.61 0.52 -5.14
N THR A 142 6.26 -0.29 -6.14
CA THR A 142 6.20 0.16 -7.54
C THR A 142 5.15 1.27 -7.72
N SER A 143 3.94 1.09 -7.17
CA SER A 143 2.90 2.13 -7.17
C SER A 143 3.34 3.41 -6.46
N ASP A 144 4.06 3.28 -5.34
CA ASP A 144 4.61 4.41 -4.58
C ASP A 144 5.59 5.21 -5.47
N VAL A 145 6.54 4.53 -6.12
CA VAL A 145 7.52 5.17 -7.03
C VAL A 145 6.86 5.82 -8.24
N ILE A 146 5.89 5.14 -8.88
CA ILE A 146 5.16 5.69 -10.02
C ILE A 146 4.43 6.98 -9.64
N LEU A 147 3.79 7.01 -8.46
CA LEU A 147 3.12 8.21 -7.99
C LEU A 147 4.12 9.33 -7.70
N LEU A 148 5.25 9.02 -7.08
CA LEU A 148 6.31 10.00 -6.80
C LEU A 148 6.86 10.61 -8.09
N TYR A 149 7.13 9.78 -9.10
CA TYR A 149 7.52 10.25 -10.44
C TYR A 149 6.48 11.23 -11.00
N LYS A 150 5.20 10.87 -10.97
CA LYS A 150 4.12 11.75 -11.45
C LYS A 150 4.03 13.07 -10.69
N VAL A 151 4.27 13.06 -9.38
CA VAL A 151 4.34 14.29 -8.57
C VAL A 151 5.48 15.17 -9.05
N VAL A 152 6.71 14.64 -9.07
CA VAL A 152 7.94 15.39 -9.39
C VAL A 152 7.92 15.95 -10.82
N HIS A 153 7.30 15.22 -11.75
CA HIS A 153 7.18 15.64 -13.15
C HIS A 153 5.90 16.44 -13.45
N HIS A 154 5.15 16.87 -12.43
CA HIS A 154 3.91 17.66 -12.59
C HIS A 154 2.84 16.99 -13.47
N LEU A 155 2.81 15.66 -13.51
CA LEU A 155 1.84 14.89 -14.29
C LEU A 155 0.50 14.70 -13.56
N ILE A 156 0.36 15.27 -12.36
CA ILE A 156 -0.85 15.23 -11.54
C ILE A 156 -1.07 16.57 -10.81
N ALA A 157 -2.31 16.84 -10.45
CA ALA A 157 -2.75 18.06 -9.77
C ALA A 157 -2.41 18.06 -8.26
N VAL A 158 -1.12 17.96 -7.92
CA VAL A 158 -0.62 18.20 -6.56
C VAL A 158 0.06 19.57 -6.53
N PRO A 159 -0.35 20.50 -5.64
CA PRO A 159 0.28 21.82 -5.54
C PRO A 159 1.78 21.72 -5.27
N ILE A 160 2.58 22.53 -5.97
CA ILE A 160 4.06 22.51 -5.94
C ILE A 160 4.61 22.65 -4.51
N GLN A 161 3.93 23.42 -3.66
CA GLN A 161 4.27 23.58 -2.24
C GLN A 161 4.30 22.27 -1.42
N HIS A 162 3.67 21.21 -1.93
CA HIS A 162 3.64 19.88 -1.30
C HIS A 162 4.60 18.89 -1.97
N HIS A 163 5.38 19.34 -2.96
CA HIS A 163 6.34 18.49 -3.67
C HIS A 163 7.60 18.28 -2.81
N PRO A 164 8.25 17.12 -2.93
CA PRO A 164 9.55 16.92 -2.32
C PRO A 164 10.60 17.83 -2.98
N THR A 165 11.46 18.44 -2.18
CA THR A 165 12.53 19.30 -2.67
C THR A 165 13.59 18.49 -3.41
N MET A 166 14.07 19.01 -4.55
CA MET A 166 15.21 18.44 -5.27
C MET A 166 16.50 18.66 -4.46
N ALA A 167 17.38 17.67 -4.43
CA ALA A 167 18.68 17.81 -3.79
C ALA A 167 19.63 18.63 -4.68
N GLU A 168 20.45 19.46 -4.06
CA GLU A 168 21.61 20.04 -4.74
C GLU A 168 22.54 18.92 -5.23
N ILE A 169 22.89 18.97 -6.51
CA ILE A 169 23.78 18.00 -7.13
C ILE A 169 25.21 18.31 -6.69
N LYS A 170 25.64 17.68 -5.59
CA LYS A 170 27.06 17.62 -5.22
C LYS A 170 27.68 16.44 -5.96
N SER A 171 28.68 16.70 -6.81
CA SER A 171 29.37 15.68 -7.61
C SER A 171 29.86 14.56 -6.70
N THR A 172 29.14 13.45 -6.73
CA THR A 172 29.42 12.22 -6.00
C THR A 172 29.11 11.07 -6.95
N ARG A 173 29.80 9.93 -6.79
CA ARG A 173 29.70 8.76 -7.70
C ARG A 173 28.28 8.21 -7.92
N HIS A 174 27.30 8.64 -7.11
CA HIS A 174 25.88 8.25 -7.19
C HIS A 174 24.93 9.46 -7.30
N SER A 175 25.41 10.58 -7.86
CA SER A 175 24.57 11.74 -8.14
C SER A 175 23.81 11.58 -9.47
N HIS A 176 22.53 11.94 -9.48
CA HIS A 176 21.69 11.96 -10.67
C HIS A 176 20.77 13.18 -10.64
N ALA A 177 20.33 13.67 -11.81
CA ALA A 177 19.53 14.89 -11.94
C ALA A 177 18.24 14.87 -11.09
N TRP A 178 17.63 13.69 -10.94
CA TRP A 178 16.37 13.54 -10.23
C TRP A 178 16.49 13.23 -8.73
N LYS A 179 17.62 13.57 -8.11
CA LYS A 179 17.87 13.24 -6.69
C LYS A 179 17.01 14.13 -5.80
N LEU A 180 16.30 13.53 -4.85
CA LEU A 180 15.48 14.25 -3.87
C LEU A 180 16.27 14.54 -2.60
N GLN A 181 16.01 15.69 -1.96
CA GLN A 181 16.58 16.05 -0.67
C GLN A 181 16.08 15.09 0.40
N THR A 182 16.98 14.50 1.18
CA THR A 182 16.62 13.51 2.21
C THR A 182 15.71 14.11 3.27
N ILE A 183 14.50 13.58 3.41
CA ILE A 183 13.57 14.00 4.46
C ILE A 183 14.00 13.36 5.79
N ARG A 184 14.37 14.20 6.77
CA ARG A 184 14.66 13.75 8.14
C ARG A 184 13.35 13.53 8.90
N THR A 185 13.23 12.39 9.59
CA THR A 185 12.02 12.04 10.32
C THR A 185 12.32 11.50 11.70
N ASN A 186 11.66 12.04 12.73
CA ASN A 186 11.81 11.60 14.13
C ASN A 186 10.59 10.82 14.65
N VAL A 187 9.51 10.74 13.85
CA VAL A 187 8.23 10.11 14.25
C VAL A 187 7.82 9.08 13.21
N ASN A 188 7.48 7.86 13.66
CA ASN A 188 7.10 6.75 12.78
C ASN A 188 5.93 7.09 11.85
N VAL A 189 4.93 7.83 12.33
CA VAL A 189 3.78 8.25 11.52
C VAL A 189 4.23 9.02 10.28
N TYR A 190 5.18 9.94 10.42
CA TYR A 190 5.71 10.71 9.29
C TYR A 190 6.73 9.89 8.48
N LYS A 191 7.65 9.18 9.16
CA LYS A 191 8.65 8.29 8.52
C LYS A 191 8.02 7.31 7.55
N TYR A 192 6.88 6.72 7.91
CA TYR A 192 6.17 5.74 7.09
C TYR A 192 5.02 6.34 6.28
N SER A 193 4.89 7.67 6.24
CA SER A 193 4.02 8.36 5.29
C SER A 193 4.59 8.31 3.87
N PHE A 194 3.78 8.70 2.88
CA PHE A 194 4.10 8.52 1.46
C PHE A 194 5.50 9.04 1.05
N PHE A 195 5.82 10.32 1.25
CA PHE A 195 7.06 10.88 0.74
C PHE A 195 8.33 10.28 1.36
N PRO A 196 8.50 10.26 2.70
CA PRO A 196 9.74 9.74 3.29
C PRO A 196 9.92 8.24 3.07
N ARG A 197 8.80 7.48 3.09
CA ARG A 197 8.81 6.05 2.79
C ARG A 197 9.25 5.80 1.35
N THR A 198 8.65 6.49 0.38
CA THR A 198 8.95 6.26 -1.04
C THR A 198 10.38 6.63 -1.39
N GLN A 199 10.89 7.71 -0.82
CA GLN A 199 12.27 8.13 -1.03
C GLN A 199 13.30 7.08 -0.59
N SER A 200 12.99 6.27 0.44
CA SER A 200 13.92 5.25 0.95
C SER A 200 14.30 4.17 -0.06
N TYR A 201 13.48 3.95 -1.08
CA TYR A 201 13.75 3.02 -2.18
C TYR A 201 13.67 3.68 -3.57
N TYR A 202 13.55 5.01 -3.61
CA TYR A 202 13.68 5.78 -4.84
C TYR A 202 15.17 5.89 -5.21
N GLY A 203 15.52 5.49 -6.43
CA GLY A 203 16.90 5.54 -6.94
C GLY A 203 17.80 4.35 -6.59
N THR A 204 17.39 3.45 -5.69
CA THR A 204 18.18 2.25 -5.36
C THR A 204 17.99 1.09 -6.34
N ASN A 205 16.87 1.04 -7.09
CA ASN A 205 16.59 -0.04 -8.07
C ASN A 205 15.62 0.33 -9.22
N TYR A 206 15.09 1.56 -9.28
CA TYR A 206 13.94 1.90 -10.15
C TYR A 206 14.24 2.91 -11.27
N HIS A 207 15.51 3.11 -11.65
CA HIS A 207 15.91 3.98 -12.78
C HIS A 207 15.56 3.41 -14.18
N ARG A 208 14.78 2.33 -14.26
CA ARG A 208 14.38 1.66 -15.50
C ARG A 208 12.87 1.36 -15.52
N LEU A 209 12.05 2.38 -15.26
CA LEU A 209 10.63 2.36 -15.58
C LEU A 209 10.34 3.46 -16.59
#